data_AF-A0A956T4F1-F1
#
_entry.id   AF-A0A956T4F1-F1
#
_cell.length_a   1.000
_cell.length_b   1.000
_cell.length_c   1.000
_cell.angle_alpha   90.00
_cell.angle_beta   90.00
_cell.angle_gamma   90.00
#
_symmetry.space_group_name_H-M   'P 1'
#
loop_
_entity.id
_entity.type
_entity.pdbx_description
1 polymer ?
#
loop_
_entity_poly.entity_id
_entity_poly.type
_entity_poly.pdbx_seq_one_letter_code
_entity_poly.pdbx_strand_id
1 'polypeptide(L)'
;IGNGDHHGWELFLQTFLLFSLTWALRDDAPVRYSLVPAFLLLLIFLSWPGSPLHIFFTGLCLFVWAFVNHESSARGRLVLKGVLMGSLWLTIPLLINRLAPDYIIWYQALKAFVAGGLGLTLGYPILVFLAQKLPVKSRFFLAPLILVGSVFLLKLSPDLWAGFEEFISPRSSKISEQAVVTPYRLFGWYGLTWLGLLAAPVLIAKDGKLKEYCVPLIYGIGIAFFWVYTRDFNYYAAYPIAASAAYCLCRLPWRTWTPALLVLVASISILPIPNQSRPWLTPEIARELLINSNGLDQAGRFLAEVKSLSKNKNYGLLAPWDLGNVLAYTSKTGVSYSQTESNKLSEIFYADSPDLAYSQMEKRNLRFFLIPTRNIEQKLGTDFTLTGRNPGELMQPGPEVTWNNTVVSLPSYNERFRQLFIVRLFDGMADNMGQFRLVYESPQRMVRAIQLGEKLDSFSFMAMTVTEEEAQALKQIFRV
;
A
#
# COMPACT_ATOMS: atom_id res chain seq x y z
N ILE A 1 10.92 15.44 10.47
CA ILE A 1 11.33 14.06 10.84
C ILE A 1 10.03 13.32 11.08
N GLY A 2 9.59 12.35 10.27
CA GLY A 2 8.20 11.90 10.50
C GLY A 2 7.59 10.71 9.75
N ASN A 3 8.22 10.11 8.73
CA ASN A 3 7.77 8.81 8.21
C ASN A 3 8.98 8.05 7.65
N GLY A 4 9.45 7.04 8.38
CA GLY A 4 10.64 6.23 8.04
C GLY A 4 10.33 5.02 7.15
N ASP A 5 9.24 5.10 6.39
CA ASP A 5 8.71 3.99 5.60
C ASP A 5 9.37 3.89 4.21
N HIS A 6 9.34 2.69 3.63
CA HIS A 6 10.02 2.33 2.39
C HIS A 6 9.35 2.88 1.11
N HIS A 7 8.06 3.21 1.15
CA HIS A 7 7.30 3.70 -0.01
C HIS A 7 7.89 4.96 -0.68
N GLY A 8 8.50 5.87 0.11
CA GLY A 8 9.19 7.04 -0.44
C GLY A 8 10.44 6.67 -1.24
N TRP A 9 11.17 5.65 -0.78
CA TRP A 9 12.33 5.10 -1.47
C TRP A 9 11.93 4.35 -2.74
N GLU A 10 10.83 3.61 -2.71
CA GLU A 10 10.28 2.94 -3.90
C GLU A 10 9.99 3.92 -5.03
N LEU A 11 9.27 5.00 -4.76
CA LEU A 11 8.95 6.03 -5.75
C LEU A 11 10.21 6.73 -6.28
N PHE A 12 11.17 7.02 -5.41
CA PHE A 12 12.46 7.60 -5.79
C PHE A 12 13.23 6.69 -6.74
N LEU A 13 13.40 5.41 -6.37
CA LEU A 13 14.13 4.44 -7.18
C LEU A 13 13.42 4.14 -8.50
N GLN A 14 12.09 4.03 -8.51
CA GLN A 14 11.29 3.87 -9.72
C GLN A 14 11.45 5.06 -10.67
N THR A 15 11.44 6.29 -10.15
CA THR A 15 11.64 7.50 -10.97
C THR A 15 13.02 7.50 -11.62
N PHE A 16 14.07 7.22 -10.85
CA PHE A 16 15.43 7.07 -11.37
C PHE A 16 15.55 5.93 -12.39
N LEU A 17 14.85 4.83 -12.17
CA LEU A 17 14.81 3.70 -13.09
C LEU A 17 14.15 4.09 -14.42
N LEU A 18 13.03 4.81 -14.40
CA LEU A 18 12.37 5.32 -15.61
C LEU A 18 13.30 6.21 -16.44
N PHE A 19 13.97 7.17 -15.80
CA PHE A 19 14.92 8.06 -16.49
C PHE A 19 16.12 7.32 -17.05
N SER A 20 16.78 6.51 -16.21
CA SER A 20 17.99 5.79 -16.60
C SER A 20 17.71 4.75 -17.69
N LEU A 21 16.56 4.07 -17.64
CA LEU A 21 16.14 3.13 -18.68
C LEU A 21 15.84 3.86 -20.00
N THR A 22 15.14 4.99 -19.95
CA THR A 22 14.89 5.83 -21.14
C THR A 22 16.19 6.23 -21.83
N TRP A 23 17.19 6.65 -21.04
CA TRP A 23 18.51 7.00 -21.57
C TRP A 23 19.27 5.78 -22.10
N ALA A 24 19.33 4.71 -21.32
CA ALA A 24 20.12 3.52 -21.63
C ALA A 24 19.66 2.84 -22.92
N LEU A 25 18.36 2.88 -23.26
CA LEU A 25 17.83 2.22 -24.44
C LEU A 25 18.10 2.94 -25.77
N ARG A 26 18.49 4.22 -25.75
CA ARG A 26 18.76 4.97 -27.00
C ARG A 26 19.87 4.33 -27.84
N ASP A 27 19.78 4.50 -29.16
CA ASP A 27 20.70 3.88 -30.13
C ASP A 27 22.15 4.41 -30.01
N ASP A 28 22.27 5.68 -29.64
CA ASP A 28 23.52 6.42 -29.43
C ASP A 28 24.13 6.20 -28.04
N ALA A 29 23.34 5.73 -27.07
CA ALA A 29 23.81 5.56 -25.70
C ALA A 29 24.85 4.43 -25.60
N PRO A 30 26.03 4.68 -24.99
CA PRO A 30 27.01 3.64 -24.69
C PRO A 30 26.45 2.50 -23.84
N VAL A 31 26.92 1.28 -24.10
CA VAL A 31 26.45 0.05 -23.42
C VAL A 31 26.58 0.15 -21.89
N ARG A 32 27.66 0.76 -21.38
CA ARG A 32 27.90 0.92 -19.94
C ARG A 32 26.74 1.60 -19.19
N TYR A 33 25.92 2.41 -19.85
CA TYR A 33 24.78 3.06 -19.21
C TYR A 33 23.65 2.09 -18.86
N SER A 34 23.62 0.86 -19.41
CA SER A 34 22.64 -0.16 -19.00
C SER A 34 22.93 -0.75 -17.62
N LEU A 35 24.12 -0.51 -17.04
CA LEU A 35 24.44 -0.87 -15.66
C LEU A 35 23.58 -0.11 -14.65
N VAL A 36 23.22 1.15 -14.96
CA VAL A 36 22.44 2.01 -14.05
C VAL A 36 21.03 1.45 -13.82
N PRO A 37 20.18 1.23 -14.85
CA PRO A 37 18.87 0.63 -14.63
C PRO A 37 18.96 -0.80 -14.09
N ALA A 38 20.01 -1.56 -14.43
CA ALA A 38 20.22 -2.89 -13.87
C ALA A 38 20.43 -2.86 -12.34
N PHE A 39 21.28 -1.95 -11.87
CA PHE A 39 21.57 -1.77 -10.45
C PHE A 39 20.38 -1.19 -9.68
N LEU A 40 19.67 -0.23 -10.26
CA LEU A 40 18.46 0.34 -9.65
C LEU A 40 17.38 -0.73 -9.42
N LEU A 41 17.19 -1.66 -10.36
CA LEU A 41 16.27 -2.79 -10.16
C LEU A 41 16.71 -3.73 -9.03
N LEU A 42 18.02 -3.93 -8.85
CA LEU A 42 18.55 -4.70 -7.72
C LEU A 42 18.37 -3.97 -6.39
N LEU A 43 18.48 -2.64 -6.37
CA LEU A 43 18.13 -1.86 -5.17
C LEU A 43 16.65 -1.98 -4.85
N ILE A 44 15.77 -1.92 -5.85
CA ILE A 44 14.32 -2.13 -5.67
C ILE A 44 14.03 -3.54 -5.16
N PHE A 45 14.75 -4.56 -5.65
CA PHE A 45 14.68 -5.93 -5.14
C PHE A 45 15.01 -6.02 -3.64
N LEU A 46 16.05 -5.31 -3.22
CA LEU A 46 16.47 -5.28 -1.83
C LEU A 46 15.55 -4.43 -0.94
N SER A 47 14.87 -3.43 -1.50
CA SER A 47 13.99 -2.55 -0.73
C SER A 47 12.57 -3.09 -0.57
N TRP A 48 12.06 -3.87 -1.53
CA TRP A 48 10.65 -4.24 -1.56
C TRP A 48 10.37 -5.61 -2.20
N PRO A 49 9.59 -6.51 -1.53
CA PRO A 49 9.20 -7.81 -2.09
C PRO A 49 8.35 -7.72 -3.37
N GLY A 50 7.64 -6.60 -3.60
CA GLY A 50 6.85 -6.38 -4.83
C GLY A 50 7.67 -5.94 -6.05
N SER A 51 9.01 -5.93 -5.93
CA SER A 51 9.96 -5.65 -7.01
C SER A 51 9.75 -6.40 -8.35
N PRO A 52 9.15 -7.61 -8.43
CA PRO A 52 8.85 -8.27 -9.71
C PRO A 52 8.05 -7.42 -10.69
N LEU A 53 7.21 -6.51 -10.20
CA LEU A 53 6.44 -5.63 -11.07
C LEU A 53 7.34 -4.67 -11.89
N HIS A 54 8.40 -4.15 -11.25
CA HIS A 54 9.35 -3.28 -11.94
C HIS A 54 10.17 -4.05 -12.98
N ILE A 55 10.46 -5.33 -12.72
CA ILE A 55 11.05 -6.22 -13.74
C ILE A 55 10.09 -6.41 -14.90
N PHE A 56 8.81 -6.67 -14.62
CA PHE A 56 7.79 -6.87 -15.65
C PHE A 56 7.70 -5.65 -16.59
N PHE A 57 7.53 -4.44 -16.07
CA PHE A 57 7.47 -3.24 -16.90
C PHE A 57 8.79 -2.91 -17.62
N THR A 58 9.93 -3.18 -16.99
CA THR A 58 11.24 -3.04 -17.65
C THR A 58 11.39 -4.04 -18.80
N GLY A 59 10.98 -5.29 -18.58
CA GLY A 59 10.97 -6.35 -19.58
C GLY A 59 10.05 -6.01 -20.75
N LEU A 60 8.85 -5.47 -20.49
CA LEU A 60 7.95 -4.97 -21.53
C LEU A 60 8.57 -3.81 -22.33
N CYS A 61 9.26 -2.87 -21.68
CA CYS A 61 9.96 -1.81 -22.37
C CYS A 61 11.02 -2.38 -23.32
N LEU A 62 11.87 -3.30 -22.83
CA LEU A 62 12.88 -3.97 -23.63
C LEU A 62 12.25 -4.75 -24.79
N PHE A 63 11.18 -5.49 -24.51
CA PHE A 63 10.42 -6.26 -25.49
C PHE A 63 9.92 -5.36 -26.63
N VAL A 64 9.19 -4.29 -26.32
CA VAL A 64 8.70 -3.36 -27.35
C VAL A 64 9.86 -2.69 -28.07
N TRP A 65 10.91 -2.30 -27.35
CA TRP A 65 12.10 -1.70 -27.94
C TRP A 65 12.73 -2.63 -28.99
N ALA A 66 12.76 -3.95 -28.77
CA ALA A 66 13.27 -4.91 -29.76
C ALA A 66 12.52 -4.88 -31.11
N PHE A 67 11.27 -4.43 -31.15
CA PHE A 67 10.47 -4.32 -32.38
C PHE A 67 10.55 -2.95 -33.06
N VAL A 68 11.08 -1.93 -32.37
CA VAL A 68 11.29 -0.60 -32.94
C VAL A 68 12.41 -0.63 -33.99
N ASN A 69 12.38 0.28 -34.96
CA ASN A 69 13.45 0.38 -35.95
C ASN A 69 14.75 0.91 -35.31
N HIS A 70 15.83 0.15 -35.49
CA HIS A 70 17.18 0.53 -35.09
C HIS A 70 18.11 0.58 -36.30
N GLU A 71 19.07 1.49 -36.25
CA GLU A 71 20.21 1.50 -37.16
C GLU A 71 20.95 0.16 -37.08
N SER A 72 21.48 -0.31 -38.21
CA SER A 72 22.20 -1.59 -38.29
C SER A 72 23.36 -1.67 -37.29
N SER A 73 24.08 -0.55 -37.11
CA SER A 73 25.20 -0.39 -36.18
C SER A 73 24.78 -0.43 -34.70
N ALA A 74 23.52 -0.15 -34.38
CA ALA A 74 23.00 -0.11 -33.02
C ALA A 74 22.48 -1.46 -32.51
N ARG A 75 22.16 -2.41 -33.41
CA ARG A 75 21.57 -3.72 -33.06
C ARG A 75 22.45 -4.56 -32.14
N GLY A 76 23.75 -4.64 -32.43
CA GLY A 76 24.70 -5.38 -31.58
C GLY A 76 24.83 -4.76 -30.19
N ARG A 77 24.82 -3.42 -30.10
CA ARG A 77 24.82 -2.71 -28.81
C ARG A 77 23.54 -2.98 -28.03
N LEU A 78 22.38 -3.04 -28.69
CA LEU A 78 21.11 -3.34 -28.05
C LEU A 78 21.10 -4.73 -27.40
N VAL A 79 21.57 -5.75 -28.14
CA VAL A 79 21.74 -7.10 -27.60
C VAL A 79 22.64 -7.09 -26.38
N LEU A 80 23.81 -6.44 -26.47
CA LEU A 80 24.76 -6.38 -25.37
C LEU A 80 24.20 -5.68 -24.12
N LYS A 81 23.41 -4.61 -24.30
CA LYS A 81 22.71 -3.94 -23.18
C LYS A 81 21.78 -4.91 -22.46
N GLY A 82 20.95 -5.66 -23.20
CA GLY A 82 20.02 -6.62 -22.63
C GLY A 82 20.74 -7.79 -21.93
N VAL A 83 21.78 -8.35 -22.55
CA VAL A 83 22.60 -9.43 -21.96
C VAL A 83 23.27 -8.97 -20.67
N LEU A 84 23.82 -7.76 -20.65
CA LEU A 84 24.48 -7.20 -19.46
C LEU A 84 23.47 -7.01 -18.30
N MET A 85 22.31 -6.44 -18.59
CA MET A 85 21.23 -6.27 -17.60
C MET A 85 20.76 -7.65 -17.08
N GLY A 86 20.48 -8.59 -17.99
CA GLY A 86 20.01 -9.93 -17.66
C GLY A 86 21.02 -10.72 -16.83
N SER A 87 22.31 -10.62 -17.14
CA SER A 87 23.37 -11.29 -16.40
C SER A 87 23.44 -10.81 -14.94
N LEU A 88 23.26 -9.51 -14.70
CA LEU A 88 23.24 -8.97 -13.33
C LEU A 88 22.01 -9.44 -12.54
N TRP A 89 20.82 -9.44 -13.17
CA TRP A 89 19.58 -9.90 -12.54
C TRP A 89 19.55 -11.41 -12.30
N LEU A 90 20.37 -12.17 -13.03
CA LEU A 90 20.57 -13.59 -12.77
C LEU A 90 21.59 -13.81 -11.66
N THR A 91 22.79 -13.24 -11.79
CA THR A 91 23.94 -13.59 -10.93
C THR A 91 23.83 -13.03 -9.52
N ILE A 92 23.41 -11.77 -9.35
CA ILE A 92 23.39 -11.13 -8.04
C ILE A 92 22.31 -11.74 -7.13
N PRO A 93 21.05 -11.93 -7.58
CA PRO A 93 20.03 -12.57 -6.75
C PRO A 93 20.38 -14.02 -6.37
N LEU A 94 20.98 -14.78 -7.28
CA LEU A 94 21.49 -16.13 -6.97
C LEU A 94 22.62 -16.11 -5.94
N LEU A 95 23.50 -15.12 -6.00
CA LEU A 95 24.56 -14.93 -5.02
C LEU A 95 23.98 -14.58 -3.64
N ILE A 96 23.01 -13.66 -3.58
CA ILE A 96 22.30 -13.31 -2.35
C ILE A 96 21.62 -14.54 -1.76
N ASN A 97 20.93 -15.35 -2.58
CA ASN A 97 20.27 -16.57 -2.12
C ASN A 97 21.25 -17.59 -1.48
N ARG A 98 22.53 -17.57 -1.88
CA ARG A 98 23.56 -18.45 -1.30
C ARG A 98 24.19 -17.90 -0.03
N LEU A 99 24.22 -16.58 0.13
CA LEU A 99 24.99 -15.91 1.19
C LEU A 99 24.10 -15.32 2.29
N ALA A 100 22.84 -15.01 1.99
CA ALA A 100 21.93 -14.38 2.93
C ALA A 100 21.23 -15.41 3.83
N PRO A 101 20.94 -15.06 5.09
CA PRO A 101 20.06 -15.87 5.95
C PRO A 101 18.68 -16.05 5.31
N ASP A 102 18.03 -17.20 5.57
CA ASP A 102 16.71 -17.57 5.02
C ASP A 102 15.62 -16.49 5.22
N TYR A 103 15.79 -15.60 6.22
CA TYR A 103 14.87 -14.50 6.53
C TYR A 103 14.96 -13.28 5.60
N ILE A 104 15.98 -13.17 4.74
CA ILE A 104 16.15 -12.03 3.80
C ILE A 104 15.56 -12.34 2.42
N ILE A 105 15.32 -13.62 2.10
CA ILE A 105 15.06 -14.04 0.72
C ILE A 105 13.56 -14.02 0.43
N TRP A 106 13.14 -13.02 -0.35
CA TRP A 106 11.83 -12.99 -0.99
C TRP A 106 11.78 -14.04 -2.09
N TYR A 107 11.42 -15.28 -1.74
CA TYR A 107 11.51 -16.44 -2.64
C TYR A 107 10.84 -16.20 -4.01
N GLN A 108 9.67 -15.57 -4.03
CA GLN A 108 8.97 -15.26 -5.28
C GLN A 108 9.66 -14.15 -6.09
N ALA A 109 10.18 -13.11 -5.41
CA ALA A 109 10.92 -12.07 -6.10
C ALA A 109 12.24 -12.60 -6.70
N LEU A 110 12.95 -13.45 -5.97
CA LEU A 110 14.15 -14.13 -6.45
C LEU A 110 13.85 -14.92 -7.75
N LYS A 111 12.78 -15.71 -7.76
CA LYS A 111 12.36 -16.45 -8.96
C LYS A 111 12.09 -15.54 -10.14
N ALA A 112 11.37 -14.44 -9.92
CA ALA A 112 11.07 -13.47 -10.98
C ALA A 112 12.34 -12.80 -11.53
N PHE A 113 13.30 -12.45 -10.68
CA PHE A 113 14.59 -11.90 -11.09
C PHE A 113 15.43 -12.91 -11.89
N VAL A 114 15.50 -14.16 -11.44
CA VAL A 114 16.19 -15.23 -12.17
C VAL A 114 15.55 -15.48 -13.53
N ALA A 115 14.22 -15.59 -13.58
CA ALA A 115 13.48 -15.79 -14.83
C ALA A 115 13.64 -14.61 -15.78
N GLY A 116 13.51 -13.37 -15.29
CA GLY A 116 13.74 -12.15 -16.06
C GLY A 116 15.18 -12.04 -16.56
N GLY A 117 16.15 -12.39 -15.71
CA GLY A 117 17.57 -12.43 -16.05
C GLY A 117 17.89 -13.44 -17.17
N LEU A 118 17.32 -14.65 -17.10
CA LEU A 118 17.43 -15.66 -18.16
C LEU A 118 16.74 -15.20 -19.45
N GLY A 119 15.54 -14.62 -19.35
CA GLY A 119 14.80 -14.07 -20.46
C GLY A 119 15.58 -13.00 -21.22
N LEU A 120 16.28 -12.11 -20.48
CA LEU A 120 17.13 -11.08 -21.10
C LEU A 120 18.48 -11.60 -21.61
N THR A 121 19.08 -12.58 -20.94
CA THR A 121 20.40 -13.10 -21.33
C THR A 121 20.31 -13.98 -22.57
N LEU A 122 19.26 -14.81 -22.66
CA LEU A 122 19.11 -15.82 -23.71
C LEU A 122 18.00 -15.47 -24.71
N GLY A 123 16.84 -15.04 -24.22
CA GLY A 123 15.67 -14.75 -25.06
C GLY A 123 15.78 -13.43 -25.83
N TYR A 124 16.29 -12.38 -25.19
CA TYR A 124 16.37 -11.05 -25.80
C TYR A 124 17.26 -10.96 -27.05
N PRO A 125 18.46 -11.58 -27.11
CA PRO A 125 19.26 -11.64 -28.34
C PRO A 125 18.49 -12.26 -29.51
N ILE A 126 17.77 -13.36 -29.25
CA ILE A 126 16.96 -14.06 -30.24
C ILE A 126 15.80 -13.17 -30.70
N LEU A 127 15.12 -12.52 -29.75
CA LEU A 127 14.02 -11.60 -30.03
C LEU A 127 14.48 -10.43 -30.92
N VAL A 128 15.58 -9.76 -30.57
CA VAL A 128 16.13 -8.65 -31.36
C VAL A 128 16.51 -9.14 -32.76
N PHE A 129 17.16 -10.29 -32.87
CA PHE A 129 17.53 -10.84 -34.17
C PHE A 129 16.31 -11.12 -35.07
N LEU A 130 15.28 -11.78 -34.53
CA LEU A 130 14.05 -12.10 -35.27
C LEU A 130 13.27 -10.84 -35.63
N ALA A 131 13.06 -9.95 -34.65
CA ALA A 131 12.30 -8.73 -34.85
C ALA A 131 12.96 -7.81 -35.90
N GLN A 132 14.28 -7.61 -35.82
CA GLN A 132 14.99 -6.69 -36.70
C GLN A 132 15.16 -7.22 -38.14
N LYS A 133 14.98 -8.52 -38.38
CA LYS A 133 14.97 -9.10 -39.74
C LYS A 133 13.65 -8.94 -40.47
N LEU A 134 12.56 -8.69 -39.74
CA LEU A 134 11.22 -8.62 -40.32
C LEU A 134 10.85 -7.19 -40.75
N PRO A 135 10.00 -7.03 -41.78
CA PRO A 135 9.36 -5.76 -42.08
C PRO A 135 8.51 -5.27 -40.90
N VAL A 136 8.39 -3.95 -40.75
CA VAL A 136 7.65 -3.31 -39.65
C VAL A 136 6.21 -3.84 -39.55
N LYS A 137 5.51 -4.04 -40.67
CA LYS A 137 4.14 -4.57 -40.68
C LYS A 137 4.07 -5.97 -40.04
N SER A 138 5.02 -6.85 -40.34
CA SER A 138 5.07 -8.22 -39.80
C SER A 138 5.41 -8.23 -38.31
N ARG A 139 6.20 -7.27 -37.83
CA ARG A 139 6.52 -7.11 -36.40
C ARG A 139 5.27 -6.87 -35.55
N PHE A 140 4.33 -6.07 -36.03
CA PHE A 140 3.07 -5.80 -35.33
C PHE A 140 2.20 -7.05 -35.14
N PHE A 141 2.23 -8.00 -36.08
CA PHE A 141 1.52 -9.28 -35.94
C PHE A 141 2.29 -10.28 -35.07
N LEU A 142 3.62 -10.29 -35.16
CA LEU A 142 4.45 -11.25 -34.43
C LEU A 142 4.56 -10.91 -32.93
N ALA A 143 4.61 -9.63 -32.57
CA ALA A 143 4.77 -9.22 -31.17
C ALA A 143 3.65 -9.76 -30.25
N PRO A 144 2.34 -9.66 -30.59
CA PRO A 144 1.28 -10.30 -29.80
C PRO A 144 1.42 -11.82 -29.71
N LEU A 145 1.80 -12.50 -30.79
CA LEU A 145 1.98 -13.96 -30.80
C LEU A 145 3.10 -14.40 -29.84
N ILE A 146 4.22 -13.69 -29.84
CA ILE A 146 5.34 -13.97 -28.92
C ILE A 146 4.94 -13.66 -27.48
N LEU A 147 4.17 -12.59 -27.25
CA LEU A 147 3.67 -12.26 -25.91
C LEU A 147 2.73 -13.36 -25.38
N VAL A 148 1.78 -13.80 -26.20
CA VAL A 148 0.88 -14.92 -25.88
C VAL A 148 1.68 -16.19 -25.58
N GLY A 149 2.64 -16.55 -26.44
CA GLY A 149 3.53 -17.69 -26.22
C GLY A 149 4.33 -17.58 -24.92
N SER A 150 4.80 -16.38 -24.56
CA SER A 150 5.52 -16.13 -23.31
C SER A 150 4.63 -16.32 -22.09
N VAL A 151 3.36 -15.90 -22.14
CA VAL A 151 2.37 -16.15 -21.08
C VAL A 151 2.07 -17.64 -20.95
N PHE A 152 1.95 -18.37 -22.07
CA PHE A 152 1.80 -19.82 -22.03
C PHE A 152 3.00 -20.51 -21.39
N LEU A 153 4.23 -20.10 -21.73
CA LEU A 153 5.45 -20.63 -21.11
C LEU A 153 5.50 -20.31 -19.60
N LEU A 154 5.06 -19.12 -19.19
CA LEU A 154 4.94 -18.77 -17.77
C LEU A 154 3.98 -19.71 -17.04
N LYS A 155 2.84 -20.04 -17.67
CA LYS A 155 1.84 -20.97 -17.14
C LYS A 155 2.37 -22.41 -16.95
N LEU A 156 3.40 -22.81 -17.69
CA LEU A 156 4.07 -24.11 -17.51
C LEU A 156 4.91 -24.18 -16.22
N SER A 157 5.16 -23.05 -15.55
CA SER A 157 5.77 -22.98 -14.24
C SER A 157 4.70 -22.63 -13.20
N PRO A 158 4.16 -23.60 -12.44
CA PRO A 158 3.08 -23.36 -11.48
C PRO A 158 3.42 -22.28 -10.47
N ASP A 159 4.67 -22.22 -10.01
CA ASP A 159 5.14 -21.23 -9.03
C ASP A 159 5.18 -19.81 -9.59
N LEU A 160 5.73 -19.63 -10.81
CA LEU A 160 5.80 -18.31 -11.45
C LEU A 160 4.40 -17.84 -11.88
N TRP A 161 3.57 -18.78 -12.33
CA TRP A 161 2.17 -18.51 -12.65
C TRP A 161 1.38 -18.09 -11.41
N ALA A 162 1.50 -18.82 -10.29
CA ALA A 162 0.81 -18.46 -9.05
C ALA A 162 1.22 -17.06 -8.55
N GLY A 163 2.52 -16.73 -8.60
CA GLY A 163 2.99 -15.38 -8.29
C GLY A 163 2.40 -14.33 -9.23
N PHE A 164 2.41 -14.57 -10.54
CA PHE A 164 1.82 -13.66 -11.54
C PHE A 164 0.30 -13.51 -11.37
N GLU A 165 -0.41 -14.60 -11.08
CA GLU A 165 -1.84 -14.63 -10.80
C GLU A 165 -2.17 -13.82 -9.53
N GLU A 166 -1.36 -13.94 -8.48
CA GLU A 166 -1.49 -13.11 -7.27
C GLU A 166 -1.30 -11.61 -7.55
N PHE A 167 -0.46 -11.26 -8.54
CA PHE A 167 -0.27 -9.87 -8.96
C PHE A 167 -1.46 -9.31 -9.76
N ILE A 168 -2.06 -10.09 -10.65
CA ILE A 168 -3.15 -9.60 -11.53
C ILE A 168 -4.55 -9.85 -10.96
N SER A 169 -4.68 -10.72 -9.96
CA SER A 169 -5.95 -11.00 -9.33
C SER A 169 -6.33 -9.87 -8.37
N PRO A 170 -7.61 -9.47 -8.31
CA PRO A 170 -8.08 -8.62 -7.23
C PRO A 170 -7.78 -9.35 -5.91
N ARG A 171 -6.81 -8.86 -5.11
CA ARG A 171 -6.61 -9.48 -3.78
C ARG A 171 -7.92 -9.36 -3.02
N SER A 172 -8.33 -10.37 -2.27
CA SER A 172 -9.61 -10.38 -1.54
C SER A 172 -9.46 -9.83 -0.13
N SER A 173 -8.76 -8.70 0.04
CA SER A 173 -8.62 -8.10 1.37
C SER A 173 -9.92 -7.42 1.75
N LYS A 174 -10.56 -7.90 2.82
CA LYS A 174 -11.78 -7.28 3.41
C LYS A 174 -11.50 -5.95 4.12
N ILE A 175 -10.24 -5.50 4.14
CA ILE A 175 -9.83 -4.26 4.80
C ILE A 175 -10.03 -3.09 3.82
N SER A 176 -10.44 -1.93 4.35
CA SER A 176 -10.84 -0.69 3.62
C SER A 176 -9.84 -0.13 2.56
N GLU A 177 -8.68 -0.76 2.44
CA GLU A 177 -7.50 -0.42 1.67
C GLU A 177 -7.66 -0.72 0.17
N GLN A 178 -8.60 -1.58 -0.22
CA GLN A 178 -8.89 -1.89 -1.62
C GLN A 178 -10.07 -1.14 -2.23
N ALA A 179 -10.58 -0.11 -1.55
CA ALA A 179 -11.70 0.65 -2.07
C ALA A 179 -11.42 1.14 -3.50
N VAL A 180 -12.22 0.65 -4.45
CA VAL A 180 -12.12 0.95 -5.89
C VAL A 180 -11.99 2.45 -6.06
N VAL A 181 -10.90 2.87 -6.70
CA VAL A 181 -10.64 4.29 -6.93
C VAL A 181 -11.60 4.78 -8.02
N THR A 182 -12.52 5.66 -7.63
CA THR A 182 -13.48 6.29 -8.55
C THR A 182 -12.86 7.54 -9.19
N PRO A 183 -13.38 7.99 -10.36
CA PRO A 183 -12.96 9.27 -10.94
C PRO A 183 -13.07 10.45 -9.98
N TYR A 184 -14.06 10.42 -9.06
CA TYR A 184 -14.19 11.40 -7.98
C TYR A 184 -12.99 11.38 -7.02
N ARG A 185 -12.48 10.20 -6.65
CA ARG A 185 -11.27 10.09 -5.82
C ARG A 185 -10.02 10.54 -6.56
N LEU A 186 -9.88 10.19 -7.85
CA LEU A 186 -8.77 10.68 -8.69
C LEU A 186 -8.77 12.20 -8.80
N PHE A 187 -9.95 12.79 -8.97
CA PHE A 187 -10.12 14.24 -8.94
C PHE A 187 -9.74 14.83 -7.57
N GLY A 188 -10.17 14.20 -6.48
CA GLY A 188 -9.79 14.60 -5.12
C GLY A 188 -8.30 14.40 -4.79
N TRP A 189 -7.55 13.60 -5.53
CA TRP A 189 -6.12 13.38 -5.30
C TRP A 189 -5.22 14.21 -6.23
N TYR A 190 -5.61 14.29 -7.50
CA TYR A 190 -4.76 14.81 -8.58
C TYR A 190 -5.41 15.96 -9.36
N GLY A 191 -6.61 16.40 -8.97
CA GLY A 191 -7.38 17.35 -9.75
C GLY A 191 -7.67 16.84 -11.16
N LEU A 192 -7.40 17.64 -12.18
CA LEU A 192 -7.53 17.22 -13.58
C LEU A 192 -6.23 16.68 -14.19
N THR A 193 -5.11 16.69 -13.45
CA THR A 193 -3.81 16.29 -14.02
C THR A 193 -3.77 14.84 -14.48
N TRP A 194 -4.54 13.94 -13.86
CA TRP A 194 -4.60 12.53 -14.25
C TRP A 194 -5.12 12.32 -15.68
N LEU A 195 -5.90 13.26 -16.24
CA LEU A 195 -6.30 13.25 -17.65
C LEU A 195 -5.11 13.34 -18.60
N GLY A 196 -3.97 13.84 -18.12
CA GLY A 196 -2.70 13.79 -18.84
C GLY A 196 -2.30 12.37 -19.26
N LEU A 197 -2.61 11.34 -18.46
CA LEU A 197 -2.33 9.94 -18.81
C LEU A 197 -3.06 9.49 -20.08
N LEU A 198 -4.22 10.09 -20.37
CA LEU A 198 -5.02 9.79 -21.56
C LEU A 198 -4.60 10.66 -22.75
N ALA A 199 -4.32 11.93 -22.51
CA ALA A 199 -4.01 12.89 -23.57
C ALA A 199 -2.55 12.79 -24.08
N ALA A 200 -1.59 12.53 -23.19
CA ALA A 200 -0.17 12.53 -23.54
C ALA A 200 0.19 11.49 -24.62
N PRO A 201 -0.29 10.23 -24.59
CA PRO A 201 -0.01 9.27 -25.65
C PRO A 201 -0.45 9.75 -27.04
N VAL A 202 -1.61 10.39 -27.13
CA VAL A 202 -2.15 10.92 -28.39
C VAL A 202 -1.28 12.07 -28.90
N LEU A 203 -0.87 12.98 -28.01
CA LEU A 203 0.01 14.10 -28.38
C LEU A 203 1.41 13.62 -28.77
N ILE A 204 2.00 12.66 -28.05
CA ILE A 204 3.30 12.05 -28.39
C ILE A 204 3.25 11.39 -29.77
N ALA A 205 2.14 10.71 -30.08
CA ALA A 205 1.92 10.11 -31.39
C ALA A 205 1.88 11.16 -32.50
N LYS A 206 1.12 12.25 -32.29
CA LYS A 206 1.03 13.37 -33.25
C LYS A 206 2.37 14.07 -33.46
N ASP A 207 3.17 14.20 -32.41
CA ASP A 207 4.52 14.78 -32.46
C ASP A 207 5.54 13.85 -33.14
N GLY A 208 5.18 12.60 -33.47
CA GLY A 208 6.09 11.61 -34.04
C GLY A 208 7.15 11.10 -33.05
N LYS A 209 6.93 11.28 -31.73
CA LYS A 209 7.92 11.00 -30.68
C LYS A 209 7.72 9.68 -29.94
N LEU A 210 6.89 8.77 -30.46
CA LEU A 210 6.58 7.49 -29.81
C LEU A 210 7.83 6.66 -29.46
N LYS A 211 8.85 6.67 -30.34
CA LYS A 211 10.12 6.00 -30.07
C LYS A 211 10.83 6.61 -28.85
N GLU A 212 10.92 7.93 -28.75
CA GLU A 212 11.62 8.60 -27.64
C GLU A 212 10.92 8.39 -26.28
N TYR A 213 9.59 8.24 -26.30
CA TYR A 213 8.76 8.12 -25.10
C TYR A 213 8.28 6.69 -24.80
N CYS A 214 8.84 5.67 -25.45
CA CYS A 214 8.43 4.28 -25.25
C CYS A 214 8.45 3.85 -23.77
N VAL A 215 9.51 4.18 -23.05
CA VAL A 215 9.66 3.84 -21.62
C VAL A 215 8.63 4.58 -20.74
N PRO A 216 8.50 5.92 -20.82
CA PRO A 216 7.42 6.63 -20.13
C PRO A 216 6.02 6.11 -20.44
N LEU A 217 5.73 5.72 -21.69
CA LEU A 217 4.42 5.21 -22.11
C LEU A 217 4.13 3.81 -21.58
N ILE A 218 5.08 2.88 -21.65
CA ILE A 218 4.86 1.49 -21.25
C ILE A 218 5.00 1.34 -19.74
N TYR A 219 6.12 1.81 -19.19
CA TYR A 219 6.38 1.68 -17.77
C TYR A 219 5.61 2.75 -17.01
N GLY A 220 5.85 4.03 -17.31
CA GLY A 220 5.31 5.14 -16.51
C GLY A 220 3.78 5.13 -16.48
N ILE A 221 3.15 5.17 -17.66
CA ILE A 221 1.68 5.15 -17.76
C ILE A 221 1.11 3.76 -17.41
N GLY A 222 1.79 2.66 -17.78
CA GLY A 222 1.35 1.31 -17.49
C GLY A 222 1.28 1.01 -15.98
N ILE A 223 2.33 1.34 -15.21
CA ILE A 223 2.34 1.13 -13.76
C ILE A 223 1.34 2.06 -13.06
N ALA A 224 1.13 3.27 -13.58
CA ALA A 224 0.10 4.17 -13.10
C ALA A 224 -1.28 3.55 -13.29
N PHE A 225 -1.66 3.10 -14.49
CA PHE A 225 -2.96 2.46 -14.72
C PHE A 225 -3.14 1.17 -13.93
N PHE A 226 -2.08 0.39 -13.75
CA PHE A 226 -2.13 -0.85 -12.98
C PHE A 226 -2.53 -0.58 -11.52
N TRP A 227 -1.97 0.48 -10.92
CA TRP A 227 -2.16 0.76 -9.49
C TRP A 227 -3.16 1.87 -9.16
N VAL A 228 -3.59 2.66 -10.15
CA VAL A 228 -4.51 3.77 -9.91
C VAL A 228 -5.84 3.31 -9.32
N TYR A 229 -6.19 2.03 -9.49
CA TYR A 229 -7.42 1.42 -8.96
C TYR A 229 -7.28 0.87 -7.54
N THR A 230 -6.07 0.90 -6.97
CA THR A 230 -5.78 0.48 -5.59
C THR A 230 -5.34 1.69 -4.77
N ARG A 231 -5.86 1.84 -3.55
CA ARG A 231 -5.47 2.97 -2.70
C ARG A 231 -4.02 2.86 -2.23
N ASP A 232 -3.55 1.64 -1.95
CA ASP A 232 -2.24 1.38 -1.35
C ASP A 232 -1.08 1.75 -2.26
N PHE A 233 -1.22 1.49 -3.56
CA PHE A 233 -0.15 1.73 -4.54
C PHE A 233 -0.34 2.99 -5.35
N ASN A 234 -1.32 3.82 -5.01
CA ASN A 234 -1.60 5.06 -5.70
C ASN A 234 -0.39 6.02 -5.73
N TYR A 235 0.53 5.92 -4.75
CA TYR A 235 1.76 6.72 -4.74
C TYR A 235 2.65 6.50 -5.99
N TYR A 236 2.54 5.34 -6.67
CA TYR A 236 3.24 5.06 -7.93
C TYR A 236 2.70 5.87 -9.12
N ALA A 237 1.46 6.37 -9.06
CA ALA A 237 0.81 7.09 -10.15
C ALA A 237 1.17 8.59 -10.19
N ALA A 238 1.64 9.16 -9.07
CA ALA A 238 1.85 10.60 -8.93
C ALA A 238 2.85 11.16 -9.97
N TYR A 239 4.02 10.53 -10.13
CA TYR A 239 5.03 10.99 -11.08
C TYR A 239 4.58 10.85 -12.55
N PRO A 240 4.08 9.69 -13.02
CA PRO A 240 3.55 9.56 -14.38
C PRO A 240 2.41 10.53 -14.70
N ILE A 241 1.51 10.79 -13.75
CA ILE A 241 0.43 11.77 -13.89
C ILE A 241 1.02 13.17 -14.09
N ALA A 242 1.92 13.59 -13.21
CA ALA A 242 2.56 14.90 -13.29
C ALA A 242 3.34 15.09 -14.60
N ALA A 243 4.15 14.10 -14.99
CA ALA A 243 4.94 14.15 -16.22
C ALA A 243 4.06 14.20 -17.47
N SER A 244 2.97 13.42 -17.52
CA SER A 244 2.05 13.40 -18.65
C SER A 244 1.24 14.71 -18.73
N ALA A 245 0.80 15.24 -17.60
CA ALA A 245 0.13 16.55 -17.54
C ALA A 245 1.08 17.67 -17.99
N ALA A 246 2.33 17.68 -17.51
CA ALA A 246 3.33 18.65 -17.94
C ALA A 246 3.58 18.58 -19.46
N TYR A 247 3.67 17.38 -20.02
CA TYR A 247 3.82 17.19 -21.46
C TYR A 247 2.68 17.82 -22.25
N CYS A 248 1.43 17.65 -21.80
CA CYS A 248 0.24 18.24 -22.41
C CYS A 248 0.23 19.78 -22.27
N LEU A 249 0.52 20.29 -21.07
CA LEU A 249 0.49 21.73 -20.78
C LEU A 249 1.56 22.49 -21.58
N CYS A 250 2.75 21.92 -21.77
CA CYS A 250 3.80 22.51 -22.61
C CYS A 250 3.42 22.63 -24.10
N ARG A 251 2.31 22.02 -24.52
CA ARG A 251 1.81 22.04 -25.91
C ARG A 251 0.53 22.85 -26.07
N LEU A 252 0.07 23.53 -25.01
CA LEU A 252 -1.00 24.49 -25.16
C LEU A 252 -0.57 25.57 -26.17
N PRO A 253 -1.47 25.99 -27.07
CA PRO A 253 -1.14 26.91 -28.14
C PRO A 253 -1.03 28.34 -27.59
N TRP A 254 0.08 28.60 -26.92
CA TRP A 254 0.36 29.84 -26.19
C TRP A 254 0.39 31.10 -27.07
N ARG A 255 0.51 30.91 -28.39
CA ARG A 255 0.48 32.00 -29.38
C ARG A 255 -0.92 32.39 -29.83
N THR A 256 -1.91 31.50 -29.71
CA THR A 256 -3.28 31.75 -30.18
C THR A 256 -4.28 31.93 -29.04
N TRP A 257 -3.90 31.60 -27.82
CA TRP A 257 -4.71 31.77 -26.63
C TRP A 257 -4.32 33.02 -25.86
N THR A 258 -5.32 33.68 -25.26
CA THR A 258 -5.02 34.80 -24.35
C THR A 258 -4.26 34.28 -23.12
N PRO A 259 -3.33 35.05 -22.55
CA PRO A 259 -2.63 34.68 -21.32
C PRO A 259 -3.59 34.30 -20.18
N ALA A 260 -4.77 34.95 -20.10
CA ALA A 260 -5.82 34.62 -19.15
C ALA A 260 -6.39 33.21 -19.34
N LEU A 261 -6.59 32.76 -20.58
CA LEU A 261 -7.09 31.41 -20.88
C LEU A 261 -6.03 30.33 -20.58
N LEU A 262 -4.75 30.62 -20.84
CA LEU A 262 -3.64 29.74 -20.48
C LEU A 262 -3.51 29.60 -18.96
N VAL A 263 -3.56 30.74 -18.23
CA VAL A 263 -3.56 30.75 -16.77
C VAL A 263 -4.79 30.00 -16.25
N LEU A 264 -5.98 30.20 -16.82
CA LEU A 264 -7.19 29.50 -16.41
C LEU A 264 -7.06 27.97 -16.59
N VAL A 265 -6.59 27.47 -17.73
CA VAL A 265 -6.43 26.03 -17.96
C VAL A 265 -5.33 25.42 -17.09
N ALA A 266 -4.19 26.11 -16.94
CA ALA A 266 -3.14 25.68 -16.03
C ALA A 266 -3.63 25.67 -14.58
N SER A 267 -4.36 26.71 -14.17
CA SER A 267 -4.91 26.85 -12.83
C SER A 267 -5.99 25.81 -12.57
N ILE A 268 -6.95 25.56 -13.46
CA ILE A 268 -7.96 24.51 -13.30
C ILE A 268 -7.31 23.11 -13.27
N SER A 269 -6.19 22.92 -13.96
CA SER A 269 -5.44 21.67 -13.90
C SER A 269 -4.78 21.42 -12.53
N ILE A 270 -4.46 22.49 -11.79
CA ILE A 270 -3.69 22.45 -10.53
C ILE A 270 -4.55 22.74 -9.28
N LEU A 271 -5.56 23.61 -9.38
CA LEU A 271 -6.43 24.10 -8.31
C LEU A 271 -7.24 23.03 -7.57
N PRO A 272 -7.61 21.87 -8.17
CA PRO A 272 -8.26 20.81 -7.42
C PRO A 272 -7.27 19.82 -6.81
N ILE A 273 -5.94 19.98 -6.98
CA ILE A 273 -4.98 19.27 -6.14
C ILE A 273 -5.19 19.87 -4.75
N PRO A 274 -5.86 19.17 -3.82
CA PRO A 274 -6.00 19.70 -2.48
C PRO A 274 -4.59 19.94 -1.96
N ASN A 275 -4.39 20.96 -1.15
CA ASN A 275 -3.20 21.05 -0.33
C ASN A 275 -3.23 19.86 0.67
N GLN A 276 -2.89 18.66 0.18
CA GLN A 276 -2.74 17.42 0.93
C GLN A 276 -1.40 17.42 1.67
N SER A 277 -0.51 18.38 1.36
CA SER A 277 0.56 18.82 2.26
C SER A 277 0.04 19.62 3.46
N ARG A 278 -1.25 19.51 3.80
CA ARG A 278 -1.60 19.57 5.23
C ARG A 278 -0.66 18.59 5.91
N PRO A 279 0.18 19.03 6.85
CA PRO A 279 1.00 18.09 7.60
C PRO A 279 0.06 16.98 8.06
N TRP A 280 0.47 15.72 7.86
CA TRP A 280 -0.25 14.54 8.33
C TRP A 280 -0.61 14.64 9.83
N LEU A 281 0.06 15.58 10.50
CA LEU A 281 -0.16 16.15 11.80
C LEU A 281 -0.78 17.57 11.66
N THR A 282 -2.09 17.71 11.45
CA THR A 282 -2.75 18.97 11.86
C THR A 282 -2.61 19.09 13.38
N PRO A 283 -2.71 20.27 14.02
CA PRO A 283 -2.70 20.32 15.48
C PRO A 283 -3.71 19.37 16.13
N GLU A 284 -4.87 19.13 15.52
CA GLU A 284 -5.83 18.12 16.00
C GLU A 284 -5.33 16.69 15.79
N ILE A 285 -4.84 16.32 14.60
CA ILE A 285 -4.34 14.95 14.32
C ILE A 285 -3.02 14.68 15.07
N ALA A 286 -2.19 15.70 15.26
CA ALA A 286 -1.00 15.68 16.09
C ALA A 286 -1.35 15.51 17.55
N ARG A 287 -2.36 16.24 18.02
CA ARG A 287 -2.92 16.05 19.35
C ARG A 287 -3.45 14.63 19.47
N GLU A 288 -4.28 14.13 18.56
CA GLU A 288 -4.78 12.75 18.57
C GLU A 288 -3.65 11.69 18.48
N LEU A 289 -2.62 11.89 17.67
CA LEU A 289 -1.48 10.98 17.55
C LEU A 289 -0.60 11.01 18.81
N LEU A 290 -0.23 12.20 19.31
CA LEU A 290 0.50 12.38 20.57
C LEU A 290 -0.27 11.82 21.75
N ILE A 291 -1.58 11.97 21.75
CA ILE A 291 -2.44 11.56 22.84
C ILE A 291 -2.66 10.03 22.78
N ASN A 292 -3.02 9.47 21.62
CA ASN A 292 -3.12 8.01 21.48
C ASN A 292 -1.76 7.32 21.67
N SER A 293 -0.66 7.95 21.23
CA SER A 293 0.68 7.47 21.51
C SER A 293 1.03 7.62 22.98
N ASN A 294 0.60 8.66 23.69
CA ASN A 294 0.91 8.81 25.12
C ASN A 294 0.31 7.67 25.95
N GLY A 295 -0.96 7.31 25.75
CA GLY A 295 -1.57 6.18 26.46
C GLY A 295 -0.89 4.84 26.12
N LEU A 296 -0.59 4.61 24.84
CA LEU A 296 0.10 3.40 24.37
C LEU A 296 1.56 3.33 24.81
N ASP A 297 2.27 4.46 24.81
CA ASP A 297 3.66 4.59 25.25
C ASP A 297 3.75 4.40 26.75
N GLN A 298 2.80 4.93 27.52
CA GLN A 298 2.74 4.70 28.97
C GLN A 298 2.47 3.23 29.29
N ALA A 299 1.49 2.61 28.62
CA ALA A 299 1.25 1.17 28.75
C ALA A 299 2.47 0.34 28.32
N GLY A 300 3.13 0.73 27.22
CA GLY A 300 4.37 0.13 26.73
C GLY A 300 5.50 0.23 27.75
N ARG A 301 5.74 1.42 28.34
CA ARG A 301 6.75 1.63 29.38
C ARG A 301 6.47 0.83 30.63
N PHE A 302 5.22 0.78 31.09
CA PHE A 302 4.81 -0.08 32.21
C PHE A 302 5.13 -1.55 31.92
N LEU A 303 4.78 -2.05 30.73
CA LEU A 303 5.08 -3.43 30.33
C LEU A 303 6.60 -3.70 30.25
N ALA A 304 7.38 -2.74 29.75
CA ALA A 304 8.84 -2.83 29.70
C ALA A 304 9.45 -2.89 31.12
N GLU A 305 8.92 -2.09 32.05
CA GLU A 305 9.33 -2.09 33.45
C GLU A 305 9.00 -3.44 34.11
N VAL A 306 7.75 -3.91 33.97
CA VAL A 306 7.33 -5.23 34.48
C VAL A 306 8.21 -6.34 33.91
N LYS A 307 8.55 -6.29 32.62
CA LYS A 307 9.45 -7.26 31.98
C LYS A 307 10.88 -7.19 32.53
N SER A 308 11.36 -5.99 32.84
CA SER A 308 12.70 -5.79 33.42
C SER A 308 12.82 -6.42 34.81
N LEU A 309 11.74 -6.37 35.59
CA LEU A 309 11.64 -6.91 36.94
C LEU A 309 11.27 -8.41 36.97
N SER A 310 10.82 -8.98 35.85
CA SER A 310 10.38 -10.38 35.80
C SER A 310 11.53 -11.37 35.65
N LYS A 311 11.51 -12.45 36.46
CA LYS A 311 12.43 -13.59 36.30
C LYS A 311 12.18 -14.36 34.99
N ASN A 312 10.91 -14.51 34.59
CA ASN A 312 10.54 -15.10 33.30
C ASN A 312 10.20 -13.99 32.31
N LYS A 313 11.08 -13.79 31.32
CA LYS A 313 10.93 -12.80 30.24
C LYS A 313 10.32 -13.39 28.97
N ASN A 314 10.08 -14.70 28.95
CA ASN A 314 9.53 -15.42 27.82
C ASN A 314 8.01 -15.44 27.92
N TYR A 315 7.38 -14.34 27.55
CA TYR A 315 5.93 -14.22 27.39
C TYR A 315 5.61 -13.18 26.32
N GLY A 316 4.42 -13.28 25.73
CA GLY A 316 3.91 -12.32 24.75
C GLY A 316 2.81 -11.40 25.27
N LEU A 317 2.53 -10.37 24.47
CA LEU A 317 1.41 -9.44 24.61
C LEU A 317 0.43 -9.65 23.46
N LEU A 318 -0.85 -9.78 23.78
CA LEU A 318 -1.93 -9.71 22.80
C LEU A 318 -2.43 -8.26 22.70
N ALA A 319 -2.40 -7.71 21.50
CA ALA A 319 -2.90 -6.39 21.16
C ALA A 319 -3.47 -6.42 19.74
N PRO A 320 -4.35 -5.47 19.38
CA PRO A 320 -4.74 -5.27 17.99
C PRO A 320 -3.53 -5.13 17.06
N TRP A 321 -3.63 -5.71 15.87
CA TRP A 321 -2.48 -5.90 14.97
C TRP A 321 -1.85 -4.57 14.52
N ASP A 322 -2.64 -3.51 14.39
CA ASP A 322 -2.22 -2.18 13.97
C ASP A 322 -1.35 -1.47 15.02
N LEU A 323 -1.43 -1.90 16.28
CA LEU A 323 -0.60 -1.39 17.37
C LEU A 323 0.71 -2.17 17.56
N GLY A 324 0.86 -3.28 16.83
CA GLY A 324 1.95 -4.24 16.99
C GLY A 324 3.34 -3.64 16.96
N ASN A 325 3.63 -2.83 15.93
CA ASN A 325 4.95 -2.22 15.74
C ASN A 325 5.31 -1.23 16.87
N VAL A 326 4.37 -0.39 17.27
CA VAL A 326 4.57 0.59 18.35
C VAL A 326 4.81 -0.13 19.67
N LEU A 327 3.98 -1.12 19.99
CA LEU A 327 4.08 -1.87 21.25
C LEU A 327 5.32 -2.76 21.29
N ALA A 328 5.73 -3.37 20.17
CA ALA A 328 6.97 -4.15 20.10
C ALA A 328 8.19 -3.27 20.44
N TYR A 329 8.20 -2.03 19.92
CA TYR A 329 9.26 -1.07 20.19
C TYR A 329 9.26 -0.57 21.65
N THR A 330 8.10 -0.18 22.17
CA THR A 330 8.01 0.47 23.50
C THR A 330 8.04 -0.54 24.66
N SER A 331 7.36 -1.68 24.52
CA SER A 331 7.23 -2.67 25.60
C SER A 331 8.40 -3.65 25.70
N LYS A 332 9.25 -3.73 24.67
CA LYS A 332 10.32 -4.74 24.54
C LYS A 332 9.80 -6.18 24.73
N THR A 333 8.51 -6.40 24.50
CA THR A 333 7.82 -7.68 24.64
C THR A 333 7.44 -8.19 23.26
N GLY A 334 7.45 -9.52 23.07
CA GLY A 334 6.93 -10.10 21.84
C GLY A 334 5.45 -9.77 21.75
N VAL A 335 5.07 -8.95 20.77
CA VAL A 335 3.65 -8.64 20.53
C VAL A 335 3.16 -9.60 19.46
N SER A 336 1.94 -10.10 19.62
CA SER A 336 1.31 -10.85 18.54
C SER A 336 0.88 -9.87 17.45
N TYR A 337 1.75 -9.60 16.48
CA TYR A 337 1.49 -8.68 15.37
C TYR A 337 1.65 -9.40 14.03
N SER A 338 0.55 -9.53 13.29
CA SER A 338 0.59 -9.78 11.85
C SER A 338 -0.82 -9.62 11.27
N GLN A 339 -0.93 -8.96 10.12
CA GLN A 339 -2.15 -8.96 9.32
C GLN A 339 -2.50 -10.36 8.80
N THR A 340 -1.50 -11.22 8.55
CA THR A 340 -1.77 -12.59 8.05
C THR A 340 -2.32 -13.52 9.13
N GLU A 341 -1.98 -13.27 10.39
CA GLU A 341 -2.46 -14.04 11.55
C GLU A 341 -3.58 -13.31 12.32
N SER A 342 -3.99 -12.12 11.87
CA SER A 342 -4.96 -11.27 12.57
C SER A 342 -6.31 -11.95 12.72
N ASN A 343 -6.72 -12.79 11.77
CA ASN A 343 -7.98 -13.56 11.88
C ASN A 343 -7.95 -14.49 13.10
N LYS A 344 -6.87 -15.27 13.26
CA LYS A 344 -6.71 -16.21 14.39
C LYS A 344 -6.57 -15.49 15.73
N LEU A 345 -6.01 -14.29 15.74
CA LEU A 345 -5.86 -13.48 16.95
C LEU A 345 -7.16 -12.74 17.30
N SER A 346 -7.93 -12.34 16.30
CA SER A 346 -9.25 -11.70 16.48
C SER A 346 -10.24 -12.66 17.14
N GLU A 347 -10.14 -13.96 16.88
CA GLU A 347 -10.93 -14.98 17.60
C GLU A 347 -10.72 -14.96 19.12
N ILE A 348 -9.53 -14.55 19.60
CA ILE A 348 -9.26 -14.42 21.04
C ILE A 348 -9.92 -13.15 21.59
N PHE A 349 -9.85 -12.03 20.85
CA PHE A 349 -10.52 -10.79 21.22
C PHE A 349 -12.04 -10.97 21.31
N TYR A 350 -12.64 -11.65 20.34
CA TYR A 350 -14.09 -11.78 20.21
C TYR A 350 -14.63 -13.13 20.66
N ALA A 351 -13.91 -13.81 21.56
CA ALA A 351 -14.37 -15.05 22.17
C ALA A 351 -15.68 -14.83 22.95
N ASP A 352 -16.55 -15.84 22.94
CA ASP A 352 -17.82 -15.80 23.67
C ASP A 352 -17.65 -16.06 25.18
N SER A 353 -16.46 -16.51 25.63
CA SER A 353 -16.19 -16.75 27.06
C SER A 353 -14.76 -16.41 27.49
N PRO A 354 -14.55 -15.98 28.76
CA PRO A 354 -13.22 -15.74 29.32
C PRO A 354 -12.33 -16.99 29.33
N ASP A 355 -12.90 -18.16 29.63
CA ASP A 355 -12.13 -19.41 29.70
C ASP A 355 -11.56 -19.81 28.35
N LEU A 356 -12.33 -19.60 27.27
CA LEU A 356 -11.86 -19.85 25.91
C LEU A 356 -10.73 -18.89 25.55
N ALA A 357 -10.89 -17.60 25.85
CA ALA A 357 -9.84 -16.61 25.61
C ALA A 357 -8.55 -16.95 26.39
N TYR A 358 -8.68 -17.30 27.68
CA TYR A 358 -7.55 -17.71 28.52
C TYR A 358 -6.83 -18.94 27.96
N SER A 359 -7.56 -19.99 27.59
CA SER A 359 -6.96 -21.20 27.01
C SER A 359 -6.18 -20.90 25.72
N GLN A 360 -6.70 -20.00 24.87
CA GLN A 360 -6.01 -19.61 23.65
C GLN A 360 -4.77 -18.74 23.92
N MET A 361 -4.81 -17.89 24.95
CA MET A 361 -3.67 -17.10 25.41
C MET A 361 -2.57 -17.99 26.00
N GLU A 362 -2.92 -18.95 26.85
CA GLU A 362 -1.98 -19.88 27.47
C GLU A 362 -1.24 -20.73 26.43
N LYS A 363 -1.97 -21.28 25.45
CA LYS A 363 -1.38 -22.04 24.31
C LYS A 363 -0.33 -21.25 23.53
N ARG A 364 -0.42 -19.92 23.53
CA ARG A 364 0.47 -19.01 22.80
C ARG A 364 1.46 -18.31 23.73
N ASN A 365 1.53 -18.70 24.99
CA ASN A 365 2.38 -18.09 26.01
C ASN A 365 2.17 -16.57 26.13
N LEU A 366 0.91 -16.13 26.03
CA LEU A 366 0.51 -14.73 26.16
C LEU A 366 0.17 -14.43 27.61
N ARG A 367 0.76 -13.36 28.17
CA ARG A 367 0.59 -12.97 29.57
C ARG A 367 -0.20 -11.68 29.76
N PHE A 368 -0.12 -10.78 28.80
CA PHE A 368 -0.80 -9.50 28.84
C PHE A 368 -1.78 -9.39 27.68
N PHE A 369 -2.86 -8.64 27.91
CA PHE A 369 -3.89 -8.31 26.94
C PHE A 369 -4.11 -6.81 26.98
N LEU A 370 -3.96 -6.12 25.86
CA LEU A 370 -4.14 -4.67 25.76
C LEU A 370 -5.39 -4.37 24.93
N ILE A 371 -6.33 -3.63 25.53
CA ILE A 371 -7.54 -3.15 24.88
C ILE A 371 -7.42 -1.63 24.78
N PRO A 372 -7.17 -1.08 23.59
CA PRO A 372 -7.29 0.35 23.38
C PRO A 372 -8.77 0.70 23.24
N THR A 373 -9.22 1.78 23.89
CA THR A 373 -10.61 2.23 23.78
C THR A 373 -11.03 2.45 22.31
N ARG A 374 -10.11 2.92 21.45
CA ARG A 374 -10.35 3.07 20.01
C ARG A 374 -10.84 1.77 19.34
N ASN A 375 -10.36 0.60 19.79
CA ASN A 375 -10.79 -0.66 19.20
C ASN A 375 -12.20 -1.06 19.62
N ILE A 376 -12.63 -0.71 20.84
CA ILE A 376 -14.03 -0.91 21.25
C ILE A 376 -14.96 0.04 20.50
N GLU A 377 -14.59 1.32 20.42
CA GLU A 377 -15.49 2.35 19.92
C GLU A 377 -15.51 2.44 18.39
N GLN A 378 -14.36 2.34 17.72
CA GLN A 378 -14.24 2.64 16.29
C GLN A 378 -13.95 1.43 15.42
N LYS A 379 -13.13 0.50 15.90
CA LYS A 379 -12.63 -0.60 15.08
C LYS A 379 -13.34 -1.92 15.32
N LEU A 380 -14.20 -2.02 16.34
CA LEU A 380 -14.80 -3.27 16.75
C LEU A 380 -15.52 -3.96 15.59
N GLY A 381 -16.30 -3.22 14.82
CA GLY A 381 -16.97 -3.79 13.64
C GLY A 381 -15.98 -4.33 12.61
N THR A 382 -14.95 -3.56 12.26
CA THR A 382 -13.90 -3.97 11.31
C THR A 382 -13.14 -5.20 11.81
N ASP A 383 -12.67 -5.18 13.04
CA ASP A 383 -11.92 -6.27 13.65
C ASP A 383 -12.79 -7.52 13.84
N PHE A 384 -14.08 -7.36 14.12
CA PHE A 384 -15.02 -8.47 14.20
C PHE A 384 -15.20 -9.18 12.86
N THR A 385 -15.13 -8.46 11.72
CA THR A 385 -15.15 -9.10 10.39
C THR A 385 -13.98 -10.04 10.13
N LEU A 386 -12.86 -9.85 10.82
CA LEU A 386 -11.68 -10.73 10.71
C LEU A 386 -11.96 -12.13 11.27
N THR A 387 -12.96 -12.27 12.14
CA THR A 387 -13.46 -13.57 12.60
C THR A 387 -14.34 -14.28 11.56
N GLY A 388 -14.59 -13.65 10.40
CA GLY A 388 -15.51 -14.15 9.38
C GLY A 388 -16.99 -13.85 9.65
N ARG A 389 -17.30 -13.10 10.73
CA ARG A 389 -18.66 -12.82 11.19
C ARG A 389 -19.15 -11.44 10.75
N ASN A 390 -20.48 -11.25 10.74
CA ASN A 390 -21.09 -9.99 10.31
C ASN A 390 -21.25 -9.05 11.52
N PRO A 391 -20.70 -7.82 11.49
CA PRO A 391 -20.85 -6.84 12.57
C PRO A 391 -22.30 -6.47 12.88
N GLY A 392 -23.20 -6.60 11.89
CA GLY A 392 -24.63 -6.40 12.08
C GLY A 392 -25.24 -7.36 13.13
N GLU A 393 -24.61 -8.51 13.40
CA GLU A 393 -25.02 -9.42 14.47
C GLU A 393 -24.91 -8.82 15.88
N LEU A 394 -24.17 -7.72 16.04
CA LEU A 394 -23.95 -7.04 17.32
C LEU A 394 -24.84 -5.82 17.50
N MET A 395 -25.54 -5.41 16.45
CA MET A 395 -26.33 -4.17 16.43
C MET A 395 -27.82 -4.47 16.62
N GLN A 396 -28.55 -3.47 17.10
CA GLN A 396 -30.01 -3.41 17.11
C GLN A 396 -30.45 -2.01 16.68
N PRO A 397 -31.71 -1.82 16.24
CA PRO A 397 -32.24 -0.49 15.97
C PRO A 397 -32.01 0.43 17.18
N GLY A 398 -31.34 1.56 16.95
CA GLY A 398 -31.07 2.52 18.01
C GLY A 398 -32.02 3.71 17.99
N PRO A 399 -32.01 4.51 19.07
CA PRO A 399 -32.91 5.64 19.20
C PRO A 399 -32.57 6.71 18.15
N GLU A 400 -33.61 7.31 17.59
CA GLU A 400 -33.47 8.46 16.71
C GLU A 400 -33.45 9.74 17.55
N VAL A 401 -32.44 10.58 17.33
CA VAL A 401 -32.29 11.88 17.99
C VAL A 401 -32.31 12.96 16.93
N THR A 402 -33.13 13.98 17.15
CA THR A 402 -33.16 15.16 16.28
C THR A 402 -32.09 16.15 16.74
N TRP A 403 -31.11 16.42 15.87
CA TRP A 403 -30.08 17.43 16.09
C TRP A 403 -30.04 18.41 14.92
N ASN A 404 -30.18 19.71 15.18
CA ASN A 404 -30.22 20.75 14.14
C ASN A 404 -31.18 20.42 12.97
N ASN A 405 -32.43 20.05 13.28
CA ASN A 405 -33.46 19.63 12.30
C ASN A 405 -33.09 18.41 11.43
N THR A 406 -32.05 17.67 11.80
CA THR A 406 -31.66 16.41 11.15
C THR A 406 -31.96 15.27 12.10
N VAL A 407 -32.66 14.24 11.63
CA VAL A 407 -32.90 13.01 12.40
C VAL A 407 -31.65 12.14 12.30
N VAL A 408 -31.14 11.73 13.46
CA VAL A 408 -29.90 10.96 13.60
C VAL A 408 -30.23 9.65 14.30
N SER A 409 -30.05 8.51 13.63
CA SER A 409 -30.13 7.21 14.30
C SER A 409 -28.85 6.99 15.10
N LEU A 410 -28.96 6.91 16.43
CA LEU A 410 -27.85 6.55 17.29
C LEU A 410 -27.56 5.04 17.14
N PRO A 411 -26.29 4.63 17.09
CA PRO A 411 -25.94 3.21 17.11
C PRO A 411 -26.37 2.58 18.45
N SER A 412 -27.04 1.42 18.38
CA SER A 412 -27.42 0.62 19.54
C SER A 412 -26.93 -0.81 19.38
N TYR A 413 -26.47 -1.38 20.49
CA TYR A 413 -25.89 -2.72 20.53
C TYR A 413 -26.80 -3.69 21.26
N ASN A 414 -26.91 -4.90 20.73
CA ASN A 414 -27.74 -5.95 21.32
C ASN A 414 -27.01 -6.67 22.47
N GLU A 415 -27.68 -7.65 23.07
CA GLU A 415 -27.14 -8.42 24.20
C GLU A 415 -25.85 -9.19 23.83
N ARG A 416 -25.72 -9.64 22.58
CA ARG A 416 -24.54 -10.37 22.12
C ARG A 416 -23.28 -9.51 22.17
N PHE A 417 -23.38 -8.22 21.86
CA PHE A 417 -22.28 -7.27 22.03
C PHE A 417 -21.81 -7.22 23.48
N ARG A 418 -22.74 -7.13 24.45
CA ARG A 418 -22.43 -7.06 25.88
C ARG A 418 -21.81 -8.35 26.41
N GLN A 419 -22.06 -9.48 25.75
CA GLN A 419 -21.52 -10.78 26.10
C GLN A 419 -20.10 -11.03 25.56
N LEU A 420 -19.64 -10.23 24.57
CA LEU A 420 -18.29 -10.38 24.02
C LEU A 420 -17.23 -10.23 25.12
N PHE A 421 -16.25 -11.15 25.13
CA PHE A 421 -15.16 -11.15 26.09
C PHE A 421 -14.44 -9.79 26.19
N ILE A 422 -14.08 -9.18 25.06
CA ILE A 422 -13.39 -7.88 25.03
C ILE A 422 -14.23 -6.74 25.61
N VAL A 423 -15.56 -6.76 25.41
CA VAL A 423 -16.49 -5.74 25.92
C VAL A 423 -16.64 -5.90 27.42
N ARG A 424 -16.80 -7.14 27.91
CA ARG A 424 -16.86 -7.44 29.35
C ARG A 424 -15.57 -7.06 30.07
N LEU A 425 -14.41 -7.30 29.46
CA LEU A 425 -13.14 -6.85 30.01
C LEU A 425 -13.05 -5.33 30.09
N PHE A 426 -13.50 -4.62 29.04
CA PHE A 426 -13.39 -3.18 28.94
C PHE A 426 -14.40 -2.44 29.82
N ASP A 427 -15.69 -2.67 29.64
CA ASP A 427 -16.76 -1.98 30.38
C ASP A 427 -16.84 -2.45 31.85
N GLY A 428 -16.56 -3.73 32.10
CA GLY A 428 -16.58 -4.32 33.44
C GLY A 428 -15.25 -4.19 34.19
N MET A 429 -14.21 -3.58 33.62
CA MET A 429 -12.86 -3.49 34.21
C MET A 429 -12.31 -4.85 34.68
N ALA A 430 -12.60 -5.90 33.91
CA ALA A 430 -12.33 -7.30 34.22
C ALA A 430 -13.01 -7.86 35.48
N ASP A 431 -14.07 -7.24 35.99
CA ASP A 431 -14.85 -7.77 37.12
C ASP A 431 -15.50 -9.11 36.77
N ASN A 432 -15.38 -10.09 37.67
CA ASN A 432 -15.84 -11.46 37.49
C ASN A 432 -15.31 -12.17 36.22
N MET A 433 -14.10 -11.83 35.76
CA MET A 433 -13.48 -12.43 34.56
C MET A 433 -12.47 -13.56 34.87
N GLY A 434 -12.48 -14.08 36.10
CA GLY A 434 -11.68 -15.25 36.49
C GLY A 434 -10.17 -15.00 36.43
N GLN A 435 -9.52 -15.50 35.38
CA GLN A 435 -8.05 -15.43 35.18
C GLN A 435 -7.55 -14.05 34.74
N PHE A 436 -8.46 -13.11 34.46
CA PHE A 436 -8.13 -11.77 34.03
C PHE A 436 -8.29 -10.76 35.17
N ARG A 437 -7.31 -9.85 35.27
CA ARG A 437 -7.38 -8.71 36.18
C ARG A 437 -6.83 -7.47 35.50
N LEU A 438 -7.40 -6.32 35.79
CA LEU A 438 -6.82 -5.05 35.39
C LEU A 438 -5.53 -4.82 36.18
N VAL A 439 -4.44 -4.55 35.46
CA VAL A 439 -3.12 -4.26 36.05
C VAL A 439 -2.63 -2.84 35.77
N TYR A 440 -3.20 -2.20 34.74
CA TYR A 440 -2.85 -0.85 34.32
C TYR A 440 -4.00 -0.25 33.51
N GLU A 441 -4.39 0.98 33.84
CA GLU A 441 -5.29 1.83 33.06
C GLU A 441 -4.52 3.11 32.74
N SER A 442 -4.54 3.54 31.47
CA SER A 442 -3.95 4.83 31.11
C SER A 442 -4.74 5.97 31.78
N PRO A 443 -4.10 7.00 32.37
CA PRO A 443 -4.79 8.16 32.93
C PRO A 443 -5.56 8.99 31.90
N GLN A 444 -5.37 8.70 30.61
CA GLN A 444 -6.01 9.41 29.51
C GLN A 444 -7.51 9.07 29.41
N ARG A 445 -8.36 10.08 29.52
CA ARG A 445 -9.82 9.96 29.40
C ARG A 445 -10.29 10.17 27.96
N MET A 446 -11.21 9.35 27.48
CA MET A 446 -11.86 9.54 26.17
C MET A 446 -13.36 9.62 26.31
N VAL A 447 -13.98 10.50 25.52
CA VAL A 447 -15.43 10.58 25.36
C VAL A 447 -15.82 9.98 24.01
N ARG A 448 -16.90 9.19 24.02
CA ARG A 448 -17.56 8.66 22.83
C ARG A 448 -18.19 9.83 22.07
N ALA A 449 -17.64 10.18 20.92
CA ALA A 449 -18.20 11.20 20.04
C ALA A 449 -18.78 10.55 18.78
N ILE A 450 -19.98 10.98 18.41
CA ILE A 450 -20.64 10.59 17.17
C ILE A 450 -20.40 11.71 16.18
N GLN A 451 -19.66 11.43 15.10
CA GLN A 451 -19.56 12.35 13.98
C GLN A 451 -20.40 11.80 12.83
N LEU A 452 -21.48 12.51 12.50
CA LEU A 452 -22.21 12.29 11.26
C LEU A 452 -21.44 12.98 10.12
N GLY A 453 -20.93 12.19 9.18
CA GLY A 453 -20.57 12.71 7.86
C GLY A 453 -21.83 12.92 7.01
N GLU A 454 -21.78 13.86 6.06
CA GLU A 454 -22.89 14.19 5.14
C GLU A 454 -23.36 13.03 4.24
N LYS A 455 -22.72 11.85 4.33
CA LYS A 455 -23.11 10.63 3.62
C LYS A 455 -23.24 9.49 4.63
N LEU A 456 -24.48 9.03 4.81
CA LEU A 456 -24.89 7.90 5.66
C LEU A 456 -24.18 6.58 5.32
N ASP A 457 -23.47 6.51 4.19
CA ASP A 457 -22.70 5.34 3.75
C ASP A 457 -21.27 5.28 4.35
N SER A 458 -20.86 6.32 5.09
CA SER A 458 -19.56 6.37 5.78
C SER A 458 -19.74 6.71 7.25
N PHE A 459 -19.87 5.65 8.05
CA PHE A 459 -19.96 5.70 9.51
C PHE A 459 -18.57 5.72 10.15
N SER A 460 -18.34 6.63 11.10
CA SER A 460 -17.12 6.64 11.93
C SER A 460 -17.50 7.08 13.35
N PHE A 461 -17.30 6.20 14.33
CA PHE A 461 -17.14 6.66 15.70
C PHE A 461 -15.82 7.41 15.81
N MET A 462 -15.82 8.53 16.53
CA MET A 462 -14.58 9.18 16.94
C MET A 462 -14.52 9.18 18.46
N ALA A 463 -13.39 8.75 19.02
CA ALA A 463 -13.12 8.81 20.43
C ALA A 463 -12.19 10.00 20.57
N MET A 464 -12.69 11.06 21.19
CA MET A 464 -11.92 12.27 21.41
C MET A 464 -11.39 12.22 22.84
N THR A 465 -10.08 12.45 22.99
CA THR A 465 -9.53 12.69 24.32
C THR A 465 -9.92 14.07 24.77
N VAL A 466 -10.40 14.15 26.00
CA VAL A 466 -10.95 15.37 26.60
C VAL A 466 -10.28 15.64 27.94
N THR A 467 -10.27 16.90 28.34
CA THR A 467 -9.98 17.30 29.73
C THR A 467 -11.10 16.81 30.67
N GLU A 468 -10.84 16.81 31.98
CA GLU A 468 -11.85 16.42 32.97
C GLU A 468 -13.07 17.36 32.91
N GLU A 469 -12.86 18.67 32.70
CA GLU A 469 -13.96 19.63 32.56
C GLU A 469 -14.80 19.36 31.29
N GLU A 470 -14.17 19.08 30.15
CA GLU A 470 -14.85 18.75 28.90
C GLU A 470 -15.62 17.41 29.00
N ALA A 471 -15.06 16.41 29.68
CA ALA A 471 -15.72 15.13 29.93
C ALA A 471 -17.00 15.31 30.75
N GLN A 472 -16.96 16.14 31.80
CA GLN A 472 -18.11 16.45 32.64
C GLN A 472 -19.18 17.24 31.89
N ALA A 473 -18.78 18.19 31.02
CA ALA A 473 -19.71 18.93 30.18
C ALA A 473 -20.40 18.03 29.15
N LEU A 474 -19.66 17.14 28.48
CA LEU A 474 -20.21 16.21 27.49
C LEU A 474 -21.11 15.14 28.12
N LYS A 475 -20.82 14.70 29.35
CA LYS A 475 -21.70 13.79 30.13
C LYS A 475 -23.13 14.34 30.29
N GLN A 476 -23.31 15.66 30.31
CA GLN A 476 -24.64 16.27 30.39
C GLN A 476 -25.40 16.18 29.06
N ILE A 477 -24.69 16.15 27.93
CA ILE A 477 -25.26 16.09 26.58
C ILE A 477 -25.70 14.67 26.20
N PHE A 478 -24.93 13.65 26.60
CA PHE A 478 -25.20 12.23 26.28
C PHE A 478 -26.05 11.47 27.31
N ARG A 479 -26.74 12.19 28.21
CA ARG A 479 -27.55 11.61 29.29
C ARG A 479 -28.99 11.24 28.89
N VAL A 480 -29.31 11.27 27.58
CA VAL A 480 -30.64 10.94 27.04
C VAL A 480 -30.67 9.51 26.54
#